data_AF-A0A072TVR3-F1
#
_entry.id   AF-A0A072TVR3-F1
#
_cell.length_a   1.000
_cell.length_b   1.000
_cell.length_c   1.000
_cell.angle_alpha   90.00
_cell.angle_beta   90.00
_cell.angle_gamma   90.00
#
_symmetry.space_group_name_H-M   'P 1'
#
loop_
_entity.id
_entity.type
_entity.pdbx_description
1 polymer ?
#
loop_
_entity_poly.entity_id
_entity_poly.type
_entity_poly.pdbx_seq_one_letter_code
_entity_poly.pdbx_strand_id
1 'polypeptide(L)'
;MDQLEQKVDELREEVTRLRAEIERLTDLVSLVTVTKDHLQVQAPPRVRDKLPAWYQSDLSCAFHQGAPGHDIEHCYALKAEIHKLVQA
;
A
#
# COMPACT_ATOMS: atom_id res chain seq x y z
N MET A 1 -9.69 13.05 -52.70
CA MET A 1 -10.21 13.45 -51.37
C MET A 1 -10.27 12.25 -50.44
N ASP A 2 -10.49 11.06 -51.00
CA ASP A 2 -10.73 9.78 -50.33
C ASP A 2 -9.64 9.37 -49.31
N GLN A 3 -8.35 9.64 -49.59
CA GLN A 3 -7.26 9.33 -48.65
C GLN A 3 -7.29 10.18 -47.37
N LEU A 4 -7.77 11.43 -47.48
CA LEU A 4 -7.89 12.32 -46.33
C LEU A 4 -9.11 11.94 -45.50
N GLU A 5 -10.21 11.60 -46.17
CA GLU A 5 -11.44 11.12 -45.52
C GLU A 5 -11.18 9.81 -44.77
N GLN A 6 -10.48 8.86 -45.39
CA GLN A 6 -10.08 7.61 -44.73
C GLN A 6 -9.25 7.87 -43.47
N LYS A 7 -8.26 8.77 -43.54
CA LYS A 7 -7.44 9.13 -42.37
C LYS A 7 -8.24 9.84 -41.28
N VAL A 8 -9.23 10.64 -41.65
CA VAL A 8 -10.12 11.30 -40.68
C VAL A 8 -10.98 10.26 -39.96
N ASP A 9 -11.46 9.24 -40.67
CA ASP A 9 -12.22 8.14 -40.07
C ASP A 9 -11.36 7.30 -39.13
N GLU A 10 -10.15 6.92 -39.54
CA GLU A 10 -9.18 6.21 -38.70
C GLU A 10 -8.83 7.02 -37.43
N LEU A 11 -8.54 8.31 -37.58
CA LEU A 11 -8.27 9.21 -36.45
C LEU A 11 -9.49 9.33 -35.51
N ARG A 12 -10.70 9.34 -36.06
CA ARG A 12 -11.93 9.42 -35.28
C ARG A 12 -12.14 8.16 -34.43
N GLU A 13 -11.79 7.00 -34.95
CA GLU A 13 -11.80 5.75 -34.18
C GLU A 13 -10.77 5.76 -33.05
N GLU A 14 -9.54 6.22 -33.33
CA GLU A 14 -8.49 6.36 -32.31
C GLU A 14 -8.91 7.33 -31.20
N VAL A 15 -9.45 8.50 -31.55
CA VAL A 15 -9.95 9.48 -30.58
C VAL A 15 -11.09 8.90 -29.73
N THR A 16 -11.97 8.11 -30.34
CA THR A 16 -13.05 7.43 -29.60
C THR A 16 -12.49 6.43 -28.59
N ARG A 17 -11.46 5.67 -28.97
CA ARG A 17 -10.78 4.72 -28.09
C ARG A 17 -10.05 5.43 -26.94
N LEU A 18 -9.29 6.47 -27.25
CA LEU A 18 -8.57 7.25 -26.25
C LEU A 18 -9.53 7.91 -25.26
N ARG A 19 -10.69 8.40 -25.73
CA ARG A 19 -11.72 8.96 -24.86
C ARG A 19 -12.29 7.93 -23.88
N ALA A 20 -12.56 6.70 -24.35
CA ALA A 20 -13.03 5.62 -23.48
C ALA A 20 -11.97 5.23 -22.43
N GLU A 21 -10.68 5.27 -22.78
CA GLU A 21 -9.61 4.97 -21.84
C GLU A 21 -9.44 6.08 -20.79
N ILE A 22 -9.55 7.35 -21.20
CA ILE A 22 -9.57 8.49 -20.27
C ILE A 22 -10.72 8.36 -19.27
N GLU A 23 -11.90 7.91 -19.72
CA GLU A 23 -13.06 7.71 -18.85
C GLU A 23 -12.80 6.59 -17.82
N ARG A 24 -12.27 5.44 -18.25
CA ARG A 24 -11.85 4.36 -17.33
C ARG A 24 -10.82 4.80 -16.30
N LEU A 25 -9.81 5.55 -16.74
CA LEU A 25 -8.78 6.09 -15.84
C LEU A 25 -9.40 7.08 -14.85
N THR A 26 -10.36 7.88 -15.29
CA THR A 26 -11.11 8.81 -14.43
C THR A 26 -11.90 8.07 -13.35
N ASP A 27 -12.58 6.98 -13.71
CA ASP A 27 -13.32 6.14 -12.76
C ASP A 27 -12.39 5.50 -11.71
N LEU A 28 -11.24 4.98 -12.15
CA LEU A 28 -10.23 4.42 -11.25
C LEU A 28 -9.68 5.47 -10.28
N VAL A 29 -9.38 6.67 -10.77
CA VAL A 29 -8.91 7.78 -9.92
C VAL A 29 -9.98 8.17 -8.90
N SER A 30 -11.25 8.25 -9.31
CA SER A 30 -12.37 8.57 -8.43
C SER A 30 -12.50 7.57 -7.28
N LEU A 31 -12.38 6.27 -7.58
CA LEU A 31 -12.37 5.20 -6.57
C LEU A 31 -11.23 5.40 -5.56
N VAL A 32 -10.02 5.68 -6.05
CA VAL A 32 -8.84 5.89 -5.20
C VAL A 32 -8.98 7.14 -4.34
N THR A 33 -9.52 8.25 -4.87
CA THR A 33 -9.71 9.48 -4.10
C THR A 33 -10.73 9.33 -2.98
N VAL A 34 -11.82 8.60 -3.21
CA VAL A 34 -12.82 8.32 -2.15
C VAL A 34 -12.20 7.47 -1.03
N THR A 35 -11.32 6.52 -1.36
CA THR A 35 -10.61 5.75 -0.34
C THR A 35 -9.63 6.59 0.47
N LYS A 36 -9.04 7.65 -0.12
CA LYS A 36 -8.09 8.53 0.56
C LYS A 36 -8.72 9.36 1.67
N ASP A 37 -9.97 9.78 1.50
CA ASP A 37 -10.72 10.50 2.55
C ASP A 37 -11.16 9.59 3.71
N HIS A 38 -11.18 8.27 3.49
CA HIS A 38 -11.41 7.25 4.52
C HIS A 38 -10.13 6.71 5.17
N LEU A 39 -8.97 6.91 4.53
CA LEU A 39 -7.68 6.67 5.14
C LEU A 39 -7.40 7.81 6.11
N GLN A 40 -7.89 7.68 7.34
CA GLN A 40 -7.39 8.47 8.47
C GLN A 40 -5.87 8.26 8.53
N VAL A 41 -5.12 9.18 7.94
CA VAL A 41 -3.70 9.34 8.24
C VAL A 41 -3.67 9.82 9.67
N GLN A 42 -3.59 8.89 10.62
CA GLN A 42 -3.31 9.25 12.00
C GLN A 42 -2.06 10.11 11.95
N ALA A 43 -2.16 11.33 12.49
CA ALA A 43 -0.98 12.11 12.80
C ALA A 43 0.01 11.18 13.51
N PRO A 44 1.32 11.23 13.18
CA PRO A 44 2.29 10.35 13.80
C PRO A 44 2.04 10.34 15.32
N PRO A 45 1.90 9.17 15.95
CA PRO A 45 1.67 9.11 17.38
C PRO A 45 2.70 10.00 18.06
N ARG A 46 2.27 10.89 18.98
CA ARG A 46 3.19 11.68 19.78
C ARG A 46 4.22 10.71 20.35
N VAL A 47 5.47 10.84 19.93
CA VAL A 47 6.54 9.92 20.31
C VAL A 47 6.56 9.89 21.83
N ARG A 48 6.37 8.71 22.43
CA ARG A 48 6.59 8.55 23.86
C ARG A 48 8.06 8.88 24.09
N ASP A 49 8.33 9.92 24.88
CA ASP A 49 9.65 10.55 25.01
C ASP A 49 10.77 9.63 25.53
N LYS A 50 10.48 8.38 25.89
CA LYS A 50 11.50 7.36 26.20
C LYS A 50 11.10 5.99 25.68
N LEU A 51 11.93 5.43 24.81
CA LEU A 51 11.84 4.04 24.40
C LEU A 51 12.11 3.13 25.62
N PRO A 52 11.52 1.91 25.67
CA PRO A 52 11.78 0.96 26.73
C PRO A 52 13.28 0.63 26.85
N ALA A 53 13.75 0.32 28.07
CA ALA A 53 15.17 0.03 28.32
C ALA A 53 15.71 -1.20 27.56
N TRP A 54 14.83 -2.11 27.12
CA TRP A 54 15.19 -3.29 26.32
C TRP A 54 15.26 -3.01 24.82
N TYR A 55 14.83 -1.82 24.35
CA TYR A 55 14.76 -1.50 22.93
C TYR A 55 16.16 -1.31 22.33
N GLN A 56 16.45 -2.08 21.29
CA GLN A 56 17.71 -2.05 20.54
C GLN A 56 17.41 -1.65 19.09
N SER A 57 17.79 -0.44 18.68
CA SER A 57 17.44 0.14 17.37
C SER A 57 18.14 -0.54 16.19
N ASP A 58 19.24 -1.24 16.45
CA ASP A 58 20.05 -1.99 15.50
C ASP A 58 19.49 -3.40 15.21
N LEU A 59 18.59 -3.90 16.06
CA LEU A 59 17.94 -5.19 15.86
C LEU A 59 16.57 -5.05 15.19
N SER A 60 16.20 -6.05 14.39
CA SER A 60 14.89 -6.13 13.75
C SER A 60 14.32 -7.55 13.82
N CYS A 61 13.00 -7.66 13.92
CA CYS A 61 12.31 -8.94 14.09
C CYS A 61 11.49 -9.32 12.85
N ALA A 62 11.84 -10.45 12.21
CA ALA A 62 11.14 -10.94 11.01
C ALA A 62 9.66 -11.30 11.28
N PHE A 63 9.33 -11.76 12.49
CA PHE A 63 7.94 -12.01 12.90
C PHE A 63 7.07 -10.73 12.89
N HIS A 64 7.70 -9.58 13.11
CA HIS A 64 7.08 -8.26 13.00
C HIS A 64 7.47 -7.52 11.72
N GLN A 65 7.73 -8.26 10.62
CA GLN A 65 8.01 -7.69 9.30
C GLN A 65 9.22 -6.73 9.29
N GLY A 66 10.21 -6.99 10.15
CA GLY A 66 11.42 -6.18 10.25
C GLY A 66 11.31 -4.94 11.14
N ALA A 67 10.25 -4.84 11.96
CA ALA A 67 10.15 -3.75 12.93
C ALA A 67 11.37 -3.72 13.88
N PRO A 68 11.94 -2.53 14.15
CA PRO A 68 13.12 -2.39 15.00
C PRO A 68 12.81 -2.60 16.48
N GLY A 69 13.81 -2.97 17.26
CA GLY A 69 13.76 -3.00 18.73
C GLY A 69 14.27 -4.31 19.35
N HIS A 70 14.09 -5.44 18.70
CA HIS A 70 14.58 -6.76 19.12
C HIS A 70 14.71 -7.69 17.92
N ASP A 71 15.49 -8.76 18.04
CA ASP A 71 15.61 -9.82 17.03
C ASP A 71 14.55 -10.93 17.21
N ILE A 72 14.56 -11.93 16.33
CA ILE A 72 13.60 -13.04 16.41
C ILE A 72 13.79 -13.90 17.67
N GLU A 73 15.02 -14.04 18.16
CA GLU A 73 15.37 -14.85 19.33
C GLU A 73 14.78 -14.27 20.64
N HIS A 74 14.65 -12.95 20.70
CA HIS A 74 14.08 -12.24 21.84
C HIS A 74 12.59 -11.87 21.64
N CYS A 75 11.93 -12.41 20.61
CA CYS A 75 10.52 -12.15 20.35
C CYS A 75 9.59 -12.97 21.25
N TYR A 76 9.11 -12.35 22.34
CA TYR A 76 8.17 -13.00 23.27
C TYR A 76 6.82 -13.33 22.62
N ALA A 77 6.35 -12.50 21.67
CA ALA A 77 5.11 -12.76 20.95
C ALA A 77 5.19 -14.04 20.11
N LEU A 78 6.30 -14.22 19.37
CA LEU A 78 6.56 -15.45 18.62
C LEU A 78 6.63 -16.66 19.55
N LYS A 79 7.39 -16.56 20.65
CA LYS A 79 7.50 -17.66 21.64
C LYS A 79 6.14 -18.06 22.20
N ALA A 80 5.27 -17.10 22.48
CA ALA A 80 3.92 -17.38 22.97
C ALA A 80 3.06 -18.11 21.92
N GLU A 81 3.11 -17.70 20.65
CA GLU A 81 2.38 -18.40 19.58
C GLU A 81 2.91 -19.81 19.33
N ILE A 82 4.24 -20.01 19.31
CA ILE A 82 4.84 -21.35 19.21
C ILE A 82 4.37 -22.22 20.39
N HIS A 83 4.37 -21.68 21.60
CA HIS A 83 3.94 -22.41 22.79
C HIS A 83 2.47 -22.84 22.68
N LYS A 84 1.58 -21.97 22.21
CA LYS A 84 0.16 -22.33 21.95
C LYS A 84 0.05 -23.46 20.93
N LEU A 85 0.88 -23.44 19.88
CA LEU A 85 0.87 -24.48 18.85
C LEU A 85 1.37 -25.84 19.37
N VAL A 86 2.33 -25.85 20.29
CA VAL A 86 2.85 -27.08 20.91
C VAL A 86 1.90 -27.65 21.97
N GLN A 87 1.12 -26.79 22.62
CA GLN A 87 0.14 -27.20 23.65
C GLN A 87 -1.25 -27.54 23.09
N ALA A 88 -1.48 -27.35 21.79
CA ALA A 88 -2.72 -27.71 21.09
C ALA A 88 -2.74 -29.19 20.70
#